data_AF-R2QD16-F1
#
_entry.id   AF-R2QD16-F1
#
_cell.length_a   1.000
_cell.length_b   1.000
_cell.length_c   1.000
_cell.angle_alpha   90.00
_cell.angle_beta   90.00
_cell.angle_gamma   90.00
#
_symmetry.space_group_name_H-M   'P 1'
#
loop_
_entity.id
_entity.type
_entity.pdbx_description
1 polymer ?
#
loop_
_entity_poly.entity_id
_entity_poly.type
_entity_poly.pdbx_seq_one_letter_code
_entity_poly.pdbx_strand_id
1 'polypeptide(L)'
;MVQIVLVTLGLFALLHIVVFGRDLIKHKANLGGGSWPISIGIGFVTDFLDTLGIGSFAPTAMLLDVTKQLDSDKQLPGTLNVGHALSCLLEGLIFITVVDVDPLTLFSLIAASIVGSWLGSKTVTKLPEKTVQFWMGWALIITAVLMALRQTGMINLLGEGNTSTGLTGGLLIIGIIGNAIFGALMTIGVGLYAPCMAMVYMLGLSPLVAFPIMSGSCGALMPVASVNFIKEGEYSRRVSLGIALGGIVGVIIAAKFVTGLDLTILVWIIIFVVIYTGITYIRKSRKPAKV
;
A
#
# COMPACT_ATOMS: atom_id res chain seq x y z
N MET A 1 -17.73 15.94 -8.91
CA MET A 1 -16.37 15.79 -8.33
C MET A 1 -15.96 14.32 -8.17
N VAL A 2 -16.83 13.39 -7.73
CA VAL A 2 -16.50 11.93 -7.72
C VAL A 2 -16.07 11.41 -9.10
N GLN A 3 -16.78 11.79 -10.17
CA GLN A 3 -16.39 11.47 -11.55
C GLN A 3 -14.98 11.97 -11.90
N ILE A 4 -14.56 13.12 -11.36
CA ILE A 4 -13.20 13.65 -11.57
C ILE A 4 -12.18 12.75 -10.88
N VAL A 5 -12.47 12.29 -9.66
CA VAL A 5 -11.61 11.33 -8.94
C VAL A 5 -11.48 10.03 -9.72
N LEU A 6 -12.60 9.46 -10.20
CA LEU A 6 -12.59 8.22 -10.98
C LEU A 6 -11.80 8.35 -12.30
N VAL A 7 -12.00 9.45 -13.04
CA VAL A 7 -11.22 9.75 -14.24
C VAL A 7 -9.74 9.90 -13.90
N THR A 8 -9.41 10.56 -12.79
CA THR A 8 -8.03 10.75 -12.32
C THR A 8 -7.37 9.42 -11.98
N LEU A 9 -8.07 8.51 -11.29
CA LEU A 9 -7.59 7.15 -11.02
C LEU A 9 -7.38 6.36 -12.33
N GLY A 10 -8.31 6.47 -13.29
CA GLY A 10 -8.13 5.88 -14.62
C GLY A 10 -6.89 6.40 -15.35
N LEU A 11 -6.61 7.70 -15.27
CA LEU A 11 -5.40 8.29 -15.83
C LEU A 11 -4.13 7.80 -15.13
N PHE A 12 -4.14 7.61 -13.81
CA PHE A 12 -3.02 7.02 -13.08
C PHE A 12 -2.81 5.54 -13.42
N ALA A 13 -3.88 4.79 -13.67
CA ALA A 13 -3.78 3.43 -14.19
C ALA A 13 -3.09 3.40 -15.54
N LEU A 14 -3.50 4.27 -16.47
CA LEU A 14 -2.87 4.41 -17.77
C LEU A 14 -1.39 4.83 -17.65
N LEU A 15 -1.08 5.79 -16.79
CA LEU A 15 0.29 6.21 -16.49
C LEU A 15 1.13 5.01 -16.04
N HIS A 16 0.64 4.24 -15.07
CA HIS A 16 1.35 3.09 -14.53
C HIS A 16 1.57 2.02 -15.60
N ILE A 17 0.53 1.65 -16.36
CA ILE A 17 0.61 0.67 -17.44
C ILE A 17 1.65 1.10 -18.49
N VAL A 18 1.65 2.37 -18.88
CA VAL A 18 2.60 2.89 -19.88
C VAL A 18 4.02 2.88 -19.34
N VAL A 19 4.25 3.39 -18.12
CA VAL A 19 5.60 3.49 -17.54
C VAL A 19 6.17 2.11 -17.23
N PHE A 20 5.40 1.25 -16.56
CA PHE A 20 5.81 -0.10 -16.23
C PHE A 20 5.93 -0.98 -17.48
N GLY A 21 4.95 -0.92 -18.38
CA GLY A 21 4.97 -1.66 -19.64
C GLY A 21 6.15 -1.31 -20.53
N ARG A 22 6.51 -0.02 -20.65
CA ARG A 22 7.71 0.41 -21.40
C ARG A 22 8.99 -0.16 -20.80
N ASP A 23 9.13 -0.14 -19.48
CA ASP A 23 10.31 -0.70 -18.83
C ASP A 23 10.41 -2.23 -18.98
N LEU A 24 9.27 -2.93 -18.90
CA LEU A 24 9.19 -4.37 -19.16
C LEU A 24 9.56 -4.72 -20.60
N ILE A 25 9.07 -3.98 -21.59
CA ILE A 25 9.41 -4.18 -23.01
C ILE A 25 10.90 -3.96 -23.24
N LYS A 26 11.47 -2.90 -22.64
CA LYS A 26 12.91 -2.59 -22.71
C LYS A 26 13.78 -3.72 -22.15
N HIS A 27 13.32 -4.40 -21.11
CA HIS A 27 14.06 -5.47 -20.44
C HIS A 27 13.50 -6.88 -20.70
N LYS A 28 12.71 -7.07 -21.78
CA LYS A 28 12.01 -8.34 -22.07
C LYS A 28 12.91 -9.58 -22.14
N ALA A 29 14.19 -9.40 -22.48
CA ALA A 29 15.16 -10.48 -22.56
C ALA A 29 15.57 -10.99 -21.16
N ASN A 30 15.52 -10.15 -20.13
CA ASN A 30 15.83 -10.52 -18.75
C ASN A 30 15.07 -9.63 -17.76
N LEU A 31 13.98 -10.15 -17.21
CA LEU A 31 13.16 -9.48 -16.20
C LEU A 31 13.70 -9.65 -14.75
N GLY A 32 14.91 -10.16 -14.58
CA GLY A 32 15.52 -10.41 -13.26
C GLY A 32 15.11 -11.74 -12.63
N GLY A 33 15.49 -11.93 -11.35
CA GLY A 33 15.22 -13.13 -10.56
C GLY A 33 13.77 -13.29 -10.10
N GLY A 34 13.52 -14.30 -9.25
CA GLY A 34 12.20 -14.61 -8.70
C GLY A 34 11.41 -15.65 -9.51
N SER A 35 10.47 -16.29 -8.84
CA SER A 35 9.60 -17.34 -9.35
C SER A 35 8.23 -16.77 -9.72
N TRP A 36 7.79 -17.07 -10.94
CA TRP A 36 6.49 -16.63 -11.47
C TRP A 36 5.30 -17.13 -10.64
N PRO A 37 5.14 -18.45 -10.39
CA PRO A 37 4.01 -18.95 -9.60
C PRO A 37 3.98 -18.37 -8.18
N ILE A 38 5.15 -18.20 -7.55
CA ILE A 38 5.24 -17.64 -6.20
C ILE A 38 4.83 -16.16 -6.22
N SER A 39 5.36 -15.37 -7.15
CA SER A 39 5.04 -13.93 -7.24
C SER A 39 3.55 -13.69 -7.54
N ILE A 40 2.96 -14.49 -8.41
CA ILE A 40 1.51 -14.46 -8.70
C ILE A 40 0.70 -14.87 -7.47
N GLY A 41 1.09 -15.95 -6.79
CA GLY A 41 0.42 -16.40 -5.57
C GLY A 41 0.49 -15.36 -4.45
N ILE A 42 1.63 -14.68 -4.28
CA ILE A 42 1.79 -13.59 -3.33
C ILE A 42 0.81 -12.47 -3.64
N GLY A 43 0.82 -11.93 -4.86
CA GLY A 43 -0.09 -10.84 -5.24
C GLY A 43 -1.56 -11.22 -5.07
N PHE A 44 -1.94 -12.43 -5.48
CA PHE A 44 -3.30 -12.94 -5.29
C PHE A 44 -3.73 -12.91 -3.83
N VAL A 45 -2.93 -13.50 -2.94
CA VAL A 45 -3.28 -13.59 -1.51
C VAL A 45 -3.27 -12.21 -0.88
N THR A 46 -2.24 -11.40 -1.11
CA THR A 46 -2.07 -10.12 -0.41
C THR A 46 -3.13 -9.11 -0.81
N ASP A 47 -3.51 -9.06 -2.09
CA ASP A 47 -4.49 -8.08 -2.56
C ASP A 47 -5.92 -8.56 -2.33
N PHE A 48 -6.13 -9.88 -2.28
CA PHE A 48 -7.37 -10.43 -1.73
C PHE A 48 -7.58 -9.97 -0.27
N LEU A 49 -6.53 -10.07 0.57
CA LEU A 49 -6.59 -9.62 1.96
C LEU A 49 -6.68 -8.09 2.07
N ASP A 50 -6.07 -7.35 1.14
CA ASP A 50 -6.14 -5.89 1.06
C ASP A 50 -7.56 -5.40 0.80
N THR A 51 -8.27 -6.04 -0.14
CA THR A 51 -9.69 -5.77 -0.41
C THR A 51 -10.59 -6.07 0.81
N LEU A 52 -10.18 -7.00 1.69
CA LEU A 52 -10.85 -7.25 2.97
C LEU A 52 -10.39 -6.29 4.09
N GLY A 53 -9.51 -5.35 3.75
CA GLY A 53 -9.04 -4.26 4.59
C GLY A 53 -7.81 -4.56 5.42
N ILE A 54 -7.11 -5.69 5.24
CA ILE A 54 -5.94 -6.04 6.05
C ILE A 54 -4.70 -5.21 5.67
N GLY A 55 -4.55 -4.83 4.40
CA GLY A 55 -3.34 -4.22 3.85
C GLY A 55 -2.49 -5.23 3.08
N SER A 56 -2.01 -4.87 1.89
CA SER A 56 -1.13 -5.71 1.05
C SER A 56 0.35 -5.63 1.43
N PHE A 57 0.85 -4.46 1.85
CA PHE A 57 2.30 -4.20 1.96
C PHE A 57 3.04 -5.07 2.98
N ALA A 58 2.51 -5.19 4.21
CA ALA A 58 3.19 -5.94 5.26
C ALA A 58 3.14 -7.47 5.00
N PRO A 59 2.00 -8.07 4.59
CA PRO A 59 1.97 -9.45 4.13
C PRO A 59 2.91 -9.72 2.94
N THR A 60 2.98 -8.82 1.96
CA THR A 60 3.87 -9.00 0.81
C THR A 60 5.33 -8.94 1.24
N ALA A 61 5.72 -7.97 2.07
CA ALA A 61 7.09 -7.86 2.57
C ALA A 61 7.54 -9.13 3.32
N MET A 62 6.64 -9.69 4.13
CA MET A 62 6.85 -11.00 4.77
C MET A 62 7.05 -12.09 3.71
N LEU A 63 6.08 -12.28 2.81
CA LEU A 63 6.10 -13.41 1.89
C LEU A 63 7.32 -13.35 0.97
N LEU A 64 7.71 -12.16 0.51
CA LEU A 64 8.92 -11.96 -0.29
C LEU A 64 10.20 -12.25 0.49
N ASP A 65 10.28 -11.92 1.79
CA ASP A 65 11.44 -12.30 2.61
C ASP A 65 11.48 -13.81 2.88
N VAL A 66 10.34 -14.45 3.18
CA VAL A 66 10.29 -15.91 3.42
C VAL A 66 10.63 -16.70 2.17
N THR A 67 10.11 -16.27 1.01
CA THR A 67 10.31 -16.97 -0.26
C THR A 67 11.54 -16.51 -1.05
N LYS A 68 12.32 -15.56 -0.50
CA LYS A 68 13.56 -15.02 -1.06
C LYS A 68 13.43 -14.62 -2.54
N GLN A 69 12.36 -13.90 -2.86
CA GLN A 69 12.04 -13.53 -4.25
C GLN A 69 12.81 -12.31 -4.76
N LEU A 70 13.41 -11.52 -3.86
CA LEU A 70 14.15 -10.32 -4.19
C LEU A 70 15.66 -10.57 -4.15
N ASP A 71 16.36 -10.01 -5.12
CA ASP A 71 17.82 -10.09 -5.21
C ASP A 71 18.49 -9.19 -4.15
N SER A 72 17.83 -8.10 -3.76
CA SER A 72 18.27 -7.16 -2.72
C SER A 72 17.06 -6.62 -1.95
N ASP A 73 17.22 -6.41 -0.64
CA ASP A 73 16.19 -5.79 0.18
C ASP A 73 15.93 -4.33 -0.21
N LYS A 74 16.87 -3.68 -0.92
CA LYS A 74 16.71 -2.33 -1.46
C LYS A 74 15.57 -2.25 -2.49
N GLN A 75 15.29 -3.36 -3.19
CA GLN A 75 14.22 -3.44 -4.19
C GLN A 75 12.83 -3.57 -3.58
N LEU A 76 12.72 -3.87 -2.26
CA LEU A 76 11.43 -4.17 -1.64
C LEU A 76 10.44 -3.00 -1.75
N PRO A 77 10.79 -1.74 -1.38
CA PRO A 77 9.83 -0.64 -1.44
C PRO A 77 9.32 -0.38 -2.86
N GLY A 78 10.21 -0.44 -3.86
CA GLY A 78 9.83 -0.30 -5.26
C GLY A 78 8.96 -1.45 -5.74
N THR A 79 9.27 -2.69 -5.33
CA THR A 79 8.51 -3.87 -5.72
C THR A 79 7.07 -3.82 -5.18
N LEU A 80 6.90 -3.38 -3.93
CA LEU A 80 5.58 -3.19 -3.30
C LEU A 80 4.76 -2.13 -4.05
N ASN A 81 5.33 -0.95 -4.29
CA ASN A 81 4.63 0.15 -4.95
C ASN A 81 4.30 -0.18 -6.41
N VAL A 82 5.21 -0.81 -7.15
CA VAL A 82 4.98 -1.14 -8.57
C VAL A 82 4.02 -2.32 -8.72
N GLY A 83 4.16 -3.33 -7.86
CA GLY A 83 3.38 -4.57 -7.93
C GLY A 83 1.91 -4.37 -7.58
N HIS A 84 1.61 -3.61 -6.52
CA HIS A 84 0.24 -3.44 -6.04
C HIS A 84 -0.51 -2.25 -6.66
N ALA A 85 0.14 -1.43 -7.49
CA ALA A 85 -0.49 -0.22 -8.03
C ALA A 85 -1.80 -0.50 -8.78
N LEU A 86 -1.82 -1.52 -9.65
CA LEU A 86 -3.00 -1.81 -10.48
C LEU A 86 -4.15 -2.42 -9.66
N SER A 87 -3.85 -3.29 -8.70
CA SER A 87 -4.84 -3.86 -7.80
C SER A 87 -5.43 -2.80 -6.88
N CYS A 88 -4.61 -1.95 -6.24
CA CYS A 88 -5.12 -0.87 -5.40
C CYS A 88 -5.90 0.19 -6.21
N LEU A 89 -5.52 0.46 -7.46
CA LEU A 89 -6.33 1.30 -8.36
C LEU A 89 -7.71 0.68 -8.61
N LEU A 90 -7.76 -0.63 -8.88
CA LEU A 90 -9.01 -1.34 -9.07
C LEU A 90 -9.88 -1.32 -7.80
N GLU A 91 -9.28 -1.53 -6.62
CA GLU A 91 -9.96 -1.38 -5.34
C GLU A 91 -10.54 0.02 -5.17
N GLY A 92 -9.72 1.06 -5.36
CA GLY A 92 -10.16 2.46 -5.27
C GLY A 92 -11.34 2.75 -6.20
N LEU A 93 -11.30 2.27 -7.45
CA LEU A 93 -12.40 2.40 -8.39
C LEU A 93 -13.68 1.69 -7.89
N ILE A 94 -13.57 0.47 -7.37
CA ILE A 94 -14.73 -0.27 -6.85
C ILE A 94 -15.32 0.45 -5.64
N PHE A 95 -14.53 0.74 -4.60
CA PHE A 95 -15.06 1.24 -3.33
C PHE A 95 -15.53 2.70 -3.40
N ILE A 96 -14.91 3.54 -4.22
CA ILE A 96 -15.38 4.93 -4.43
C ILE A 96 -16.72 4.94 -5.18
N THR A 97 -17.02 3.94 -6.02
CA THR A 97 -18.32 3.88 -6.71
C THR A 97 -19.45 3.37 -5.82
N VAL A 98 -19.13 2.60 -4.77
CA VAL A 98 -20.12 1.95 -3.90
C VAL A 98 -20.45 2.82 -2.69
N VAL A 99 -19.51 3.60 -2.19
CA VAL A 99 -19.66 4.39 -0.95
C VAL A 99 -19.70 5.87 -1.26
N ASP A 100 -20.69 6.56 -0.70
CA ASP A 100 -20.82 8.01 -0.82
C ASP A 100 -19.85 8.71 0.15
N VAL A 101 -18.87 9.42 -0.42
CA VAL A 101 -17.85 10.18 0.32
C VAL A 101 -17.86 11.60 -0.18
N ASP A 102 -17.71 12.56 0.75
CA ASP A 102 -17.59 13.97 0.38
C ASP A 102 -16.46 14.15 -0.66
N PRO A 103 -16.77 14.68 -1.85
CA PRO A 103 -15.80 14.67 -2.94
C PRO A 103 -14.60 15.58 -2.71
N LEU A 104 -14.78 16.68 -1.95
CA LEU A 104 -13.69 17.60 -1.63
C LEU A 104 -12.69 16.92 -0.71
N THR A 105 -13.18 16.24 0.32
CA THR A 105 -12.38 15.44 1.26
C THR A 105 -11.63 14.35 0.51
N LEU A 106 -12.35 13.54 -0.28
CA LEU A 106 -11.76 12.45 -1.05
C LEU A 106 -10.65 12.94 -1.99
N PHE A 107 -10.94 13.95 -2.80
CA PHE A 107 -9.96 14.51 -3.74
C PHE A 107 -8.76 15.10 -3.03
N SER A 108 -8.97 15.90 -1.97
CA SER A 108 -7.88 16.59 -1.27
C SER A 108 -6.94 15.62 -0.57
N LEU A 109 -7.47 14.58 0.07
CA LEU A 109 -6.66 13.56 0.73
C LEU A 109 -5.87 12.75 -0.30
N ILE A 110 -6.50 12.30 -1.39
CA ILE A 110 -5.81 11.56 -2.46
C ILE A 110 -4.69 12.42 -3.06
N ALA A 111 -4.98 13.68 -3.41
CA ALA A 111 -4.00 14.62 -3.94
C ALA A 111 -2.82 14.83 -2.98
N ALA A 112 -3.09 14.96 -1.68
CA ALA A 112 -2.06 15.09 -0.66
C ALA A 112 -1.15 13.86 -0.60
N SER A 113 -1.72 12.65 -0.63
CA SER A 113 -0.95 11.41 -0.63
C SER A 113 -0.08 11.24 -1.88
N ILE A 114 -0.57 11.68 -3.05
CA ILE A 114 0.21 11.72 -4.29
C ILE A 114 1.46 12.60 -4.11
N VAL A 115 1.28 13.83 -3.63
CA VAL A 115 2.40 14.76 -3.41
C VAL A 115 3.40 14.18 -2.41
N GLY A 116 2.90 13.63 -1.31
CA GLY A 116 3.71 12.94 -0.31
C GLY A 116 4.54 11.80 -0.90
N SER A 117 3.90 10.92 -1.67
CA SER A 117 4.55 9.77 -2.30
C SER A 117 5.58 10.17 -3.35
N TRP A 118 5.34 11.26 -4.09
CA TRP A 118 6.30 11.75 -5.07
C TRP A 118 7.59 12.23 -4.39
N LEU A 119 7.47 12.97 -3.29
CA LEU A 119 8.62 13.43 -2.49
C LEU A 119 9.32 12.27 -1.77
N GLY A 120 8.54 11.36 -1.18
CA GLY A 120 9.04 10.18 -0.47
C GLY A 120 9.84 9.27 -1.39
N SER A 121 9.26 8.87 -2.52
CA SER A 121 9.88 7.92 -3.45
C SER A 121 11.18 8.44 -4.04
N LYS A 122 11.28 9.76 -4.34
CA LYS A 122 12.52 10.39 -4.82
C LYS A 122 13.68 10.29 -3.81
N THR A 123 13.34 10.23 -2.53
CA THR A 123 14.31 10.08 -1.44
C THR A 123 14.64 8.60 -1.22
N VAL A 124 13.61 7.74 -1.14
CA VAL A 124 13.76 6.31 -0.83
C VAL A 124 14.59 5.57 -1.88
N THR A 125 14.43 5.88 -3.17
CA THR A 125 15.20 5.23 -4.25
C THR A 125 16.71 5.41 -4.13
N LYS A 126 17.16 6.46 -3.42
CA LYS A 126 18.57 6.79 -3.26
C LYS A 126 19.18 6.27 -1.96
N LEU A 127 18.36 5.68 -1.09
CA LEU A 127 18.83 5.19 0.20
C LEU A 127 19.68 3.93 0.02
N PRO A 128 20.76 3.76 0.81
CA PRO A 128 21.51 2.52 0.81
C PRO A 128 20.65 1.41 1.43
N GLU A 129 20.90 0.15 1.02
CA GLU A 129 20.10 -1.01 1.42
C GLU A 129 19.95 -1.13 2.95
N LYS A 130 21.00 -0.85 3.72
CA LYS A 130 20.93 -0.88 5.19
C LYS A 130 19.95 0.13 5.77
N THR A 131 19.89 1.33 5.19
CA THR A 131 18.94 2.36 5.63
C THR A 131 17.52 1.97 5.26
N VAL A 132 17.32 1.38 4.08
CA VAL A 132 16.02 0.81 3.67
C VAL A 132 15.60 -0.28 4.66
N GLN A 133 16.46 -1.25 4.96
CA GLN A 133 16.20 -2.30 5.95
C GLN A 133 15.86 -1.75 7.34
N PHE A 134 16.59 -0.75 7.82
CA PHE A 134 16.36 -0.16 9.14
C PHE A 134 14.96 0.48 9.24
N TRP A 135 14.63 1.36 8.29
CA TRP A 135 13.35 2.06 8.30
C TRP A 135 12.18 1.15 7.93
N MET A 136 12.35 0.22 6.99
CA MET A 136 11.34 -0.81 6.70
C MET A 136 11.06 -1.67 7.93
N GLY A 137 12.11 -2.05 8.65
CA GLY A 137 11.95 -2.84 9.87
C GLY A 137 11.07 -2.13 10.89
N TRP A 138 11.34 -0.86 11.17
CA TRP A 138 10.48 -0.05 12.04
C TRP A 138 9.09 0.20 11.46
N ALA A 139 8.98 0.42 10.15
CA ALA A 139 7.70 0.57 9.45
C ALA A 139 6.80 -0.66 9.66
N LEU A 140 7.35 -1.87 9.56
CA LEU A 140 6.63 -3.11 9.78
C LEU A 140 6.22 -3.28 11.24
N ILE A 141 7.09 -2.94 12.21
CA ILE A 141 6.73 -2.99 13.64
C ILE A 141 5.58 -2.02 13.95
N ILE A 142 5.67 -0.78 13.47
CA ILE A 142 4.61 0.22 13.66
C ILE A 142 3.31 -0.26 13.00
N THR A 143 3.39 -0.79 11.77
CA THR A 143 2.22 -1.33 11.05
C THR A 143 1.59 -2.48 11.85
N ALA A 144 2.38 -3.41 12.39
CA ALA A 144 1.85 -4.51 13.20
C ALA A 144 1.18 -4.03 14.50
N VAL A 145 1.74 -3.02 15.16
CA VAL A 145 1.10 -2.39 16.34
C VAL A 145 -0.24 -1.77 15.95
N LEU A 146 -0.29 -1.00 14.86
CA LEU A 146 -1.53 -0.39 14.38
C LEU A 146 -2.57 -1.45 13.96
N MET A 147 -2.14 -2.55 13.33
CA MET A 147 -3.00 -3.68 13.02
C MET A 147 -3.56 -4.34 14.29
N ALA A 148 -2.74 -4.53 15.32
CA ALA A 148 -3.17 -5.08 16.61
C ALA A 148 -4.18 -4.16 17.30
N LEU A 149 -3.93 -2.84 17.31
CA LEU A 149 -4.87 -1.85 17.86
C LEU A 149 -6.20 -1.82 17.10
N ARG A 150 -6.17 -2.05 15.79
CA ARG A 150 -7.40 -2.22 15.01
C ARG A 150 -8.13 -3.49 15.39
N GLN A 151 -7.40 -4.60 15.51
CA GLN A 151 -7.96 -5.92 15.80
C GLN A 151 -8.59 -6.00 17.20
N THR A 152 -8.04 -5.27 18.18
CA THR A 152 -8.63 -5.15 19.53
C THR A 152 -9.79 -4.16 19.60
N GLY A 153 -10.16 -3.54 18.48
CA GLY A 153 -11.24 -2.56 18.39
C GLY A 153 -10.83 -1.15 18.85
N MET A 154 -9.61 -0.92 19.34
CA MET A 154 -9.18 0.40 19.83
C MET A 154 -9.24 1.48 18.75
N ILE A 155 -8.89 1.15 17.50
CA ILE A 155 -9.04 2.09 16.38
C ILE A 155 -10.53 2.29 16.07
N ASN A 156 -11.35 1.24 16.11
CA ASN A 156 -12.78 1.35 15.81
C ASN A 156 -13.52 2.22 16.83
N LEU A 157 -13.11 2.20 18.11
CA LEU A 157 -13.62 3.10 19.15
C LEU A 157 -13.45 4.58 18.79
N LEU A 158 -12.39 4.95 18.06
CA LEU A 158 -12.18 6.33 17.61
C LEU A 158 -13.23 6.79 16.59
N GLY A 159 -13.85 5.83 15.89
CA GLY A 159 -14.87 6.07 14.88
C GLY A 159 -16.30 5.82 15.38
N GLU A 160 -16.46 5.36 16.62
CA GLU A 160 -17.76 5.00 17.16
C GLU A 160 -18.63 6.25 17.37
N GLY A 161 -19.82 6.26 16.77
CA GLY A 161 -20.70 7.42 16.77
C GLY A 161 -20.38 8.49 15.72
N ASN A 162 -19.32 8.31 14.91
CA ASN A 162 -19.03 9.23 13.81
C ASN A 162 -20.05 9.07 12.67
N THR A 163 -20.64 10.18 12.26
CA THR A 163 -21.63 10.23 11.17
C THR A 163 -21.15 11.06 9.97
N SER A 164 -20.00 11.75 10.08
CA SER A 164 -19.53 12.61 9.01
C SER A 164 -19.04 11.81 7.80
N THR A 165 -19.41 12.27 6.61
CA THR A 165 -18.93 11.74 5.33
C THR A 165 -17.83 12.61 4.72
N GLY A 166 -17.51 13.75 5.34
CA GLY A 166 -16.51 14.71 4.88
C GLY A 166 -15.85 15.49 6.01
N LEU A 167 -14.72 16.10 5.69
CA LEU A 167 -13.97 17.00 6.56
C LEU A 167 -14.10 18.43 6.02
N THR A 168 -14.28 19.39 6.93
CA THR A 168 -14.35 20.82 6.57
C THR A 168 -13.41 21.64 7.44
N GLY A 169 -12.98 22.81 6.93
CA GLY A 169 -12.18 23.77 7.69
C GLY A 169 -10.86 23.19 8.19
N GLY A 170 -10.55 23.40 9.48
CA GLY A 170 -9.29 22.96 10.09
C GLY A 170 -9.08 21.44 10.08
N LEU A 171 -10.15 20.65 10.21
CA LEU A 171 -10.05 19.18 10.19
C LEU A 171 -9.62 18.65 8.82
N LEU A 172 -10.09 19.29 7.73
CA LEU A 172 -9.66 18.96 6.38
C LEU A 172 -8.17 19.23 6.19
N ILE A 173 -7.66 20.35 6.72
CA ILE A 173 -6.23 20.70 6.66
C ILE A 173 -5.39 19.65 7.40
N ILE A 174 -5.81 19.23 8.59
CA ILE A 174 -5.12 18.17 9.35
C ILE A 174 -5.10 16.86 8.55
N GLY A 175 -6.23 16.49 7.95
CA GLY A 175 -6.34 15.32 7.09
C GLY A 175 -5.38 15.39 5.90
N ILE A 176 -5.32 16.53 5.21
CA ILE A 176 -4.41 16.77 4.08
C ILE A 176 -2.95 16.57 4.50
N ILE A 177 -2.53 17.22 5.59
CA ILE A 177 -1.16 17.13 6.08
C ILE A 177 -0.82 15.68 6.46
N GLY A 178 -1.72 15.02 7.20
CA GLY A 178 -1.52 13.62 7.61
C GLY A 178 -1.44 12.68 6.41
N ASN A 179 -2.32 12.80 5.41
CA ASN A 179 -2.29 11.92 4.25
C ASN A 179 -1.10 12.17 3.34
N ALA A 180 -0.57 13.41 3.30
CA ALA A 180 0.72 13.68 2.66
C ALA A 180 1.89 12.96 3.37
N ILE A 181 1.91 12.98 4.70
CA ILE A 181 2.91 12.24 5.48
C ILE A 181 2.77 10.73 5.24
N PHE A 182 1.56 10.20 5.26
CA PHE A 182 1.30 8.78 5.00
C PHE A 182 1.70 8.38 3.58
N GLY A 183 1.43 9.22 2.57
CA GLY A 183 1.88 8.99 1.21
C GLY A 183 3.41 8.90 1.11
N ALA A 184 4.14 9.78 1.82
CA ALA A 184 5.60 9.70 1.87
C ALA A 184 6.10 8.44 2.58
N LEU A 185 5.52 8.09 3.74
CA LEU A 185 5.88 6.91 4.52
C LEU A 185 5.57 5.60 3.79
N MET A 186 4.51 5.57 2.99
CA MET A 186 4.15 4.40 2.20
C MET A 186 5.23 4.05 1.16
N THR A 187 6.00 5.04 0.69
CA THR A 187 7.10 4.77 -0.24
C THR A 187 8.24 3.95 0.35
N ILE A 188 8.37 3.89 1.68
CA ILE A 188 9.33 3.01 2.37
C ILE A 188 8.66 1.75 2.93
N GLY A 189 7.39 1.49 2.62
CA GLY A 189 6.69 0.25 3.00
C GLY A 189 5.76 0.34 4.22
N VAL A 190 5.52 1.54 4.79
CA VAL A 190 4.49 1.72 5.83
C VAL A 190 3.11 1.61 5.19
N GLY A 191 2.29 0.66 5.61
CA GLY A 191 0.92 0.54 5.09
C GLY A 191 0.07 1.77 5.44
N LEU A 192 -0.64 2.34 4.47
CA LEU A 192 -1.46 3.54 4.68
C LEU A 192 -2.77 3.26 5.43
N TYR A 193 -3.30 2.04 5.36
CA TYR A 193 -4.66 1.72 5.85
C TYR A 193 -4.85 2.03 7.33
N ALA A 194 -4.11 1.37 8.22
CA ALA A 194 -4.28 1.57 9.66
C ALA A 194 -4.02 3.02 10.15
N PRO A 195 -2.93 3.72 9.75
CA PRO A 195 -2.71 5.10 10.19
C PRO A 195 -3.72 6.08 9.58
N CYS A 196 -4.12 5.90 8.31
CA CYS A 196 -5.16 6.73 7.70
C CYS A 196 -6.50 6.51 8.38
N MET A 197 -6.90 5.26 8.65
CA MET A 197 -8.11 4.90 9.37
C MET A 197 -8.18 5.58 10.75
N ALA A 198 -7.12 5.46 11.56
CA ALA A 198 -7.05 6.10 12.86
C ALA A 198 -7.21 7.63 12.75
N MET A 199 -6.51 8.25 11.80
CA MET A 199 -6.61 9.69 11.57
C MET A 199 -8.02 10.11 11.18
N VAL A 200 -8.62 9.50 10.15
CA VAL A 200 -9.93 9.92 9.66
C VAL A 200 -11.02 9.70 10.71
N TYR A 201 -10.92 8.66 11.54
CA TYR A 201 -11.82 8.44 12.67
C TYR A 201 -11.67 9.50 13.74
N MET A 202 -10.43 9.84 14.14
CA MET A 202 -10.20 10.95 15.09
C MET A 202 -10.70 12.30 14.56
N LEU A 203 -10.73 12.47 13.24
CA LEU A 203 -11.26 13.68 12.59
C LEU A 203 -12.78 13.66 12.39
N GLY A 204 -13.48 12.62 12.85
CA GLY A 204 -14.94 12.54 12.86
C GLY A 204 -15.57 11.84 11.65
N LEU A 205 -14.78 11.23 10.77
CA LEU A 205 -15.30 10.48 9.62
C LEU A 205 -15.86 9.13 10.05
N SER A 206 -16.95 8.73 9.41
CA SER A 206 -17.56 7.42 9.63
C SER A 206 -16.67 6.26 9.14
N PRO A 207 -16.77 5.08 9.76
CA PRO A 207 -16.08 3.87 9.28
C PRO A 207 -16.32 3.54 7.81
N LEU A 208 -17.52 3.85 7.31
CA LEU A 208 -17.92 3.55 5.94
C LEU A 208 -17.06 4.31 4.92
N VAL A 209 -16.77 5.59 5.17
CA VAL A 209 -16.07 6.46 4.21
C VAL A 209 -14.54 6.33 4.28
N ALA A 210 -14.00 5.71 5.33
CA ALA A 210 -12.55 5.52 5.45
C ALA A 210 -11.98 4.61 4.36
N PHE A 211 -12.69 3.53 4.01
CA PHE A 211 -12.18 2.56 3.04
C PHE A 211 -11.97 3.14 1.62
N PRO A 212 -12.93 3.87 1.03
CA PRO A 212 -12.71 4.55 -0.25
C PRO A 212 -11.57 5.58 -0.20
N ILE A 213 -11.41 6.30 0.91
CA ILE A 213 -10.31 7.27 1.09
C ILE A 213 -8.96 6.54 1.10
N MET A 214 -8.85 5.44 1.83
CA MET A 214 -7.62 4.64 1.93
C MET A 214 -7.26 3.99 0.59
N SER A 215 -8.18 3.21 0.01
CA SER A 215 -7.98 2.52 -1.26
C SER A 215 -7.72 3.49 -2.42
N GLY A 216 -8.47 4.60 -2.49
CA GLY A 216 -8.25 5.67 -3.45
C GLY A 216 -6.89 6.35 -3.30
N SER A 217 -6.44 6.60 -2.06
CA SER A 217 -5.13 7.17 -1.79
C SER A 217 -4.02 6.23 -2.25
N CYS A 218 -4.05 4.98 -1.80
CA CYS A 218 -3.11 3.92 -2.20
C CYS A 218 -3.06 3.76 -3.73
N GLY A 219 -4.21 3.63 -4.37
CA GLY A 219 -4.33 3.47 -5.81
C GLY A 219 -3.72 4.63 -6.58
N ALA A 220 -3.91 5.88 -6.15
CA ALA A 220 -3.37 7.02 -6.89
C ALA A 220 -1.89 7.29 -6.61
N LEU A 221 -1.42 7.08 -5.38
CA LEU A 221 -0.06 7.40 -4.98
C LEU A 221 0.96 6.37 -5.50
N MET A 222 0.60 5.08 -5.55
CA MET A 222 1.52 4.03 -5.98
C MET A 222 2.01 4.19 -7.43
N PRO A 223 1.18 4.52 -8.44
CA PRO A 223 1.62 4.88 -9.78
C PRO A 223 2.65 6.01 -9.82
N VAL A 224 2.46 7.04 -8.98
CA VAL A 224 3.34 8.20 -8.94
C VAL A 224 4.68 7.85 -8.29
N ALA A 225 4.66 7.11 -7.19
CA ALA A 225 5.88 6.57 -6.58
C ALA A 225 6.62 5.62 -7.53
N SER A 226 5.87 4.79 -8.26
CA SER A 226 6.39 3.82 -9.22
C SER A 226 7.22 4.46 -10.34
N VAL A 227 6.86 5.67 -10.80
CA VAL A 227 7.68 6.39 -11.79
C VAL A 227 9.12 6.55 -11.32
N ASN A 228 9.33 6.92 -10.05
CA ASN A 228 10.68 7.10 -9.50
C ASN A 228 11.40 5.76 -9.31
N PHE A 229 10.73 4.73 -8.78
CA PHE A 229 11.33 3.41 -8.61
C PHE A 229 11.71 2.73 -9.94
N ILE A 230 10.84 2.83 -10.95
CA ILE A 230 11.09 2.29 -12.29
C ILE A 230 12.23 3.04 -12.98
N LYS A 231 12.26 4.37 -12.86
CA LYS A 231 13.32 5.20 -13.44
C LYS A 231 14.70 4.87 -12.86
N GLU A 232 14.78 4.66 -11.55
CA GLU A 232 16.04 4.30 -10.87
C GLU A 232 16.35 2.79 -10.98
N GLY A 233 15.40 1.98 -11.47
CA GLY A 233 15.57 0.52 -11.58
C GLY A 233 15.57 -0.21 -10.23
N GLU A 234 15.13 0.45 -9.15
CA GLU A 234 15.18 -0.04 -7.77
C GLU A 234 13.92 -0.82 -7.40
N TYR A 235 13.61 -1.84 -8.21
CA TYR A 235 12.49 -2.76 -8.02
C TYR A 235 12.72 -4.07 -8.79
N SER A 236 12.03 -5.15 -8.40
CA SER A 236 12.10 -6.42 -9.11
C SER A 236 11.00 -6.53 -10.18
N ARG A 237 11.39 -6.48 -11.46
CA ARG A 237 10.45 -6.47 -12.60
C ARG A 237 9.56 -7.70 -12.66
N ARG A 238 10.16 -8.90 -12.61
CA ARG A 238 9.41 -10.18 -12.67
C ARG A 238 8.48 -10.32 -11.48
N VAL A 239 8.97 -10.02 -10.29
CA VAL A 239 8.18 -10.14 -9.05
C VAL A 239 7.03 -9.14 -9.05
N SER A 240 7.27 -7.86 -9.38
CA SER A 240 6.21 -6.86 -9.48
C SER A 240 5.18 -7.20 -10.53
N LEU A 241 5.57 -7.75 -11.68
CA LEU A 241 4.61 -8.16 -12.71
C LEU A 241 3.78 -9.36 -12.25
N GLY A 242 4.41 -10.35 -11.60
CA GLY A 242 3.69 -11.47 -10.99
C GLY A 242 2.68 -10.99 -9.95
N ILE A 243 3.10 -10.10 -9.04
CA ILE A 243 2.22 -9.51 -8.02
C ILE A 243 1.06 -8.77 -8.68
N ALA A 244 1.31 -7.92 -9.68
CA ALA A 244 0.25 -7.18 -10.35
C ALA A 244 -0.80 -8.09 -11.01
N LEU A 245 -0.35 -9.17 -11.66
CA LEU A 245 -1.26 -10.13 -12.31
C LEU A 245 -2.08 -10.91 -11.29
N GLY A 246 -1.45 -11.44 -10.24
CA GLY A 246 -2.16 -12.14 -9.17
C GLY A 246 -3.09 -11.22 -8.39
N GLY A 247 -2.63 -10.00 -8.14
CA GLY A 247 -3.32 -8.98 -7.37
C GLY A 247 -4.65 -8.56 -7.96
N ILE A 248 -4.67 -8.26 -9.26
CA ILE A 248 -5.91 -7.93 -9.99
C ILE A 248 -6.95 -9.05 -9.82
N VAL A 249 -6.53 -10.31 -9.94
CA VAL A 249 -7.42 -11.47 -9.76
C VAL A 249 -7.89 -11.60 -8.31
N GLY A 250 -6.99 -11.36 -7.34
CA GLY A 250 -7.28 -11.35 -5.91
C GLY A 250 -8.37 -10.35 -5.55
N VAL A 251 -8.24 -9.10 -6.00
CA VAL A 251 -9.22 -8.03 -5.79
C VAL A 251 -10.59 -8.38 -6.37
N ILE A 252 -10.63 -8.85 -7.62
CA ILE A 252 -11.90 -9.20 -8.29
C ILE A 252 -12.64 -10.31 -7.54
N ILE A 253 -11.90 -11.31 -7.05
CA ILE A 253 -12.49 -12.40 -6.28
C ILE A 253 -12.93 -11.88 -4.90
N ALA A 254 -12.06 -11.16 -4.17
CA ALA A 254 -12.39 -10.62 -2.85
C ALA A 254 -13.66 -9.77 -2.90
N ALA A 255 -13.79 -8.86 -3.87
CA ALA A 255 -14.97 -8.00 -4.03
C ALA A 255 -16.29 -8.78 -4.20
N LYS A 256 -16.24 -10.02 -4.70
CA LYS A 256 -17.41 -10.91 -4.85
C LYS A 256 -17.69 -11.77 -3.61
N PHE A 257 -16.71 -11.95 -2.73
CA PHE A 257 -16.75 -12.85 -1.57
C PHE A 257 -16.76 -12.09 -0.22
N VAL A 258 -17.03 -10.78 -0.21
CA VAL A 258 -17.00 -9.87 0.97
C VAL A 258 -17.92 -10.29 2.14
N THR A 259 -18.80 -11.28 1.99
CA THR A 259 -19.75 -11.65 3.05
C THR A 259 -19.28 -12.83 3.90
N GLY A 260 -19.00 -12.59 5.18
CA GLY A 260 -19.09 -13.59 6.26
C GLY A 260 -17.80 -14.33 6.66
N LEU A 261 -16.62 -13.92 6.17
CA LEU A 261 -15.33 -14.52 6.57
C LEU A 261 -14.82 -13.91 7.89
N ASP A 262 -14.70 -14.73 8.94
CA ASP A 262 -13.98 -14.34 10.15
C ASP A 262 -12.47 -14.39 9.90
N LEU A 263 -11.86 -13.21 9.75
CA LEU A 263 -10.44 -13.06 9.52
C LEU A 263 -9.65 -12.86 10.81
N THR A 264 -10.28 -12.93 11.98
CA THR A 264 -9.65 -12.60 13.27
C THR A 264 -8.35 -13.36 13.51
N ILE A 265 -8.40 -14.68 13.35
CA ILE A 265 -7.23 -15.55 13.54
C ILE A 265 -6.15 -15.21 12.49
N LEU A 266 -6.55 -15.00 11.24
CA LEU A 266 -5.63 -14.69 10.16
C LEU A 266 -4.90 -13.35 10.38
N VAL A 267 -5.62 -12.32 10.82
CA VAL A 267 -5.04 -11.00 11.13
C VAL A 267 -4.01 -11.14 12.26
N TRP A 268 -4.31 -11.90 13.31
CA TRP A 268 -3.34 -12.15 14.39
C TRP A 268 -2.09 -12.89 13.89
N ILE A 269 -2.25 -13.91 13.05
CA ILE A 269 -1.12 -14.60 12.42
C ILE A 269 -0.26 -13.60 11.63
N ILE A 270 -0.88 -12.76 10.81
CA ILE A 270 -0.18 -11.74 10.03
C ILE A 270 0.57 -10.78 10.96
N ILE A 271 -0.06 -10.29 12.03
CA ILE A 271 0.59 -9.40 13.01
C ILE A 271 1.86 -10.04 13.56
N PHE A 272 1.80 -11.29 14.05
CA PHE A 272 2.97 -11.98 14.61
C PHE A 272 4.09 -12.10 13.61
N VAL A 273 3.77 -12.47 12.36
CA VAL A 273 4.79 -12.70 11.35
C VAL A 273 5.33 -11.37 10.79
N VAL A 274 4.53 -10.31 10.72
CA VAL A 274 5.00 -8.95 10.38
C VAL A 274 5.95 -8.43 11.46
N ILE A 275 5.67 -8.67 12.75
CA ILE A 275 6.61 -8.35 13.84
C ILE A 275 7.93 -9.09 13.63
N TYR A 276 7.88 -10.40 13.36
CA TYR A 276 9.07 -11.19 13.08
C TYR A 276 9.87 -10.64 11.88
N THR A 277 9.17 -10.29 10.80
CA THR A 277 9.77 -9.72 9.59
C THR A 277 10.41 -8.37 9.89
N GLY A 278 9.72 -7.49 10.62
CA GLY A 278 10.25 -6.20 11.07
C GLY A 278 11.52 -6.33 11.92
N ILE A 279 11.52 -7.22 12.91
CA ILE A 279 12.71 -7.54 13.73
C ILE A 279 13.84 -8.05 12.84
N THR A 280 13.53 -8.90 11.86
CA THR A 280 14.52 -9.46 10.93
C THR A 280 15.17 -8.36 10.10
N TYR A 281 14.41 -7.41 9.56
CA TYR A 281 14.93 -6.25 8.84
C TYR A 281 15.81 -5.34 9.70
N ILE A 282 15.39 -5.04 10.94
CA ILE A 282 16.21 -4.27 11.90
C ILE A 282 17.52 -5.01 12.23
N ARG A 283 17.49 -6.34 12.33
CA ARG A 283 18.70 -7.14 12.56
C ARG A 283 19.62 -7.14 11.33
N LYS A 284 19.07 -7.26 10.12
CA LYS A 284 19.84 -7.18 8.87
C LYS A 284 20.57 -5.84 8.75
N SER A 285 19.91 -4.73 9.09
CA SER A 285 20.49 -3.40 8.99
C SER A 285 21.69 -3.17 9.91
N ARG A 286 21.80 -3.93 11.00
CA ARG A 286 22.90 -3.87 11.98
C ARG A 286 24.09 -4.77 11.63
N LYS A 287 23.96 -5.71 10.69
CA LYS A 287 25.07 -6.59 10.31
C LYS A 287 26.11 -5.79 9.49
N PRO A 288 27.42 -6.06 9.70
CA PRO A 288 28.44 -5.53 8.81
C PRO A 288 28.13 -5.97 7.38
N ALA A 289 28.39 -5.10 6.40
CA ALA A 289 28.18 -5.47 5.00
C ALA A 289 29.06 -6.70 4.73
N LYS A 290 28.51 -7.75 4.10
CA LYS A 290 29.37 -8.81 3.58
C LYS A 290 30.28 -8.13 2.56
N VAL A 291 31.56 -8.01 2.91
CA VAL A 291 32.64 -7.56 2.02
C VAL A 291 32.86 -8.63 0.97
#